data_AF-B0CPN0-F1
#
_entry.id   AF-B0CPN0-F1
#
_cell.length_a   1.000
_cell.length_b   1.000
_cell.length_c   1.000
_cell.angle_alpha   90.00
_cell.angle_beta   90.00
_cell.angle_gamma   90.00
#
_symmetry.space_group_name_H-M   'P 1'
#
loop_
_entity.id
_entity.type
_entity.pdbx_description
1 polymer ?
#
loop_
_entity_poly.entity_id
_entity_poly.type
_entity_poly.pdbx_seq_one_letter_code
_entity_poly.pdbx_strand_id
1 'polypeptide(L)'
;MEADPLCSCGRGKDVEGMHKVGLWKTFAPYVTRVALSPLFAVSYLETVGRDPDARKCRVCRGKGKPRIKECAGCQKVRYCSPECQKKDWKAHKPKCKP
;
A
#
# COMPACT_ATOMS: atom_id res chain seq x y z
N MET A 1 -2.63 -39.39 -4.66
CA MET A 1 -3.36 -38.95 -3.46
C MET A 1 -3.29 -37.45 -3.46
N GLU A 2 -4.40 -36.79 -3.75
CA GLU A 2 -4.47 -35.34 -3.89
C GLU A 2 -4.28 -34.72 -2.50
N ALA A 3 -3.20 -33.97 -2.32
CA ALA A 3 -2.93 -33.31 -1.05
C ALA A 3 -3.98 -32.23 -0.82
N ASP A 4 -4.55 -32.16 0.39
CA ASP A 4 -5.46 -31.09 0.79
C ASP A 4 -4.84 -29.73 0.42
N PRO A 5 -5.48 -28.90 -0.44
CA PRO A 5 -4.91 -27.64 -0.88
C PRO A 5 -4.86 -26.59 0.23
N LEU A 6 -5.47 -26.86 1.39
CA LEU A 6 -5.54 -25.94 2.52
C LEU A 6 -4.42 -26.19 3.54
N CYS A 7 -3.85 -25.10 4.07
CA CYS A 7 -2.88 -25.16 5.19
C CYS A 7 -3.55 -25.80 6.41
N SER A 8 -3.01 -26.90 6.91
CA SER A 8 -3.45 -27.54 8.17
C SER A 8 -3.33 -26.60 9.39
N CYS A 9 -2.48 -25.60 9.26
CA CYS A 9 -2.19 -24.50 10.19
C CYS A 9 -3.46 -23.80 10.72
N GLY A 10 -4.47 -23.66 9.87
CA GLY A 10 -5.74 -22.99 10.19
C GLY A 10 -6.84 -23.92 10.67
N ARG A 11 -6.64 -25.24 10.62
CA ARG A 11 -7.69 -26.21 10.92
C ARG A 11 -8.06 -26.15 12.42
N GLY A 12 -9.37 -26.02 12.70
CA GLY A 12 -9.92 -25.93 14.05
C GLY A 12 -9.49 -24.68 14.83
N LYS A 13 -9.06 -23.61 14.15
CA LYS A 13 -8.67 -22.35 14.79
C LYS A 13 -9.86 -21.40 14.89
N ASP A 14 -9.98 -20.73 16.04
CA ASP A 14 -10.98 -19.69 16.33
C ASP A 14 -12.44 -20.18 16.19
N VAL A 15 -12.72 -21.41 16.64
CA VAL A 15 -14.03 -22.10 16.51
C VAL A 15 -14.83 -22.16 17.81
N GLU A 16 -14.43 -21.44 18.87
CA GLU A 16 -15.07 -21.45 20.19
C GLU A 16 -16.54 -21.05 20.13
N GLY A 17 -16.89 -20.13 19.22
CA GLY A 17 -18.28 -19.74 18.96
C GLY A 17 -19.11 -20.86 18.33
N MET A 18 -18.50 -21.70 17.49
CA MET A 18 -19.20 -22.79 16.79
C MET A 18 -19.64 -23.90 17.75
N HIS A 19 -18.87 -24.13 18.82
CA HIS A 19 -19.24 -25.13 19.84
C HIS A 19 -20.52 -24.76 20.62
N LYS A 20 -20.94 -23.50 20.58
CA LYS A 20 -22.16 -23.01 21.24
C LYS A 20 -23.43 -23.31 20.45
N VAL A 21 -23.31 -23.64 19.16
CA VAL A 21 -24.43 -23.95 18.27
C VAL A 21 -24.42 -25.45 17.98
N GLY A 22 -25.47 -26.16 18.39
CA GLY A 22 -25.54 -27.63 18.27
C GLY A 22 -25.26 -28.16 16.86
N LEU A 23 -25.78 -27.47 15.84
CA LEU A 23 -25.55 -27.81 14.43
C LEU A 23 -24.09 -27.61 13.99
N TRP A 24 -23.37 -26.65 14.57
CA TRP A 24 -22.03 -26.27 14.12
C TRP A 24 -20.92 -26.98 14.90
N LYS A 25 -21.23 -27.50 16.09
CA LYS A 25 -20.28 -28.19 16.97
C LYS A 25 -19.55 -29.35 16.28
N THR A 26 -20.25 -30.12 15.44
CA THR A 26 -19.68 -31.26 14.70
C THR A 26 -18.72 -30.83 13.59
N PHE A 27 -18.91 -29.65 13.03
CA PHE A 27 -18.09 -29.12 11.94
C PHE A 27 -16.85 -28.36 12.43
N ALA A 28 -16.88 -27.83 13.66
CA ALA A 28 -15.81 -27.02 14.23
C ALA A 28 -14.38 -27.59 14.06
N PRO A 29 -14.12 -28.90 14.23
CA PRO A 29 -12.77 -29.46 14.05
C PRO A 29 -12.26 -29.45 12.60
N TYR A 30 -13.14 -29.33 11.61
CA TYR A 30 -12.83 -29.41 10.18
C TYR A 30 -12.77 -28.05 9.49
N VAL A 31 -13.24 -26.99 10.14
CA VAL A 31 -13.17 -25.63 9.61
C VAL A 31 -11.72 -25.16 9.58
N THR A 32 -11.32 -24.53 8.48
CA THR A 32 -9.98 -23.96 8.31
C THR A 32 -10.05 -22.44 8.32
N ARG A 33 -9.42 -21.82 9.30
CA ARG A 33 -9.13 -20.38 9.26
C ARG A 33 -8.17 -20.09 8.11
N VAL A 34 -8.58 -19.22 7.21
CA VAL A 34 -7.79 -18.79 6.05
C VAL A 34 -7.54 -17.29 6.10
N ALA A 35 -6.33 -16.88 5.72
CA ALA A 35 -6.04 -15.47 5.46
C ALA A 35 -6.45 -15.17 4.02
N LEU A 36 -7.52 -14.40 3.83
CA LEU A 36 -7.88 -13.89 2.52
C LEU A 36 -7.17 -12.56 2.31
N SER A 37 -6.35 -12.48 1.26
CA SER A 37 -5.87 -11.18 0.79
C SER A 37 -7.07 -10.30 0.40
N PRO A 38 -6.97 -8.97 0.56
CA PRO A 38 -7.98 -8.05 0.06
C PRO A 38 -8.29 -8.33 -1.43
N LEU A 39 -9.59 -8.31 -1.79
CA LEU A 39 -10.03 -8.54 -3.19
C LEU A 39 -9.62 -7.40 -4.13
N PHE A 40 -9.28 -6.25 -3.58
CA PHE A 40 -8.81 -5.08 -4.29
C PHE A 40 -7.58 -4.53 -3.58
N ALA A 41 -6.73 -3.89 -4.37
CA ALA A 41 -5.47 -3.40 -3.85
C ALA A 41 -5.70 -2.25 -2.87
N VAL A 42 -5.01 -2.31 -1.73
CA VAL A 42 -5.25 -1.40 -0.60
C VAL A 42 -4.19 -0.31 -0.63
N SER A 43 -4.57 0.92 -0.98
CA SER A 43 -3.63 2.02 -1.30
C SER A 43 -2.66 2.42 -0.18
N TYR A 44 -2.90 2.01 1.07
CA TYR A 44 -1.99 2.26 2.19
C TYR A 44 -1.05 1.07 2.49
N LEU A 45 -1.35 -0.14 2.00
CA LEU A 45 -0.47 -1.32 2.10
C LEU A 45 0.34 -1.54 0.81
N GLU A 46 -0.24 -1.17 -0.33
CA GLU A 46 0.28 -1.45 -1.66
C GLU A 46 0.43 -0.16 -2.46
N THR A 47 1.44 -0.10 -3.33
CA THR A 47 1.59 0.97 -4.31
C THR A 47 0.66 0.74 -5.49
N VAL A 48 -0.62 1.09 -5.32
CA VAL A 48 -1.66 0.95 -6.34
C VAL A 48 -1.75 2.20 -7.20
N GLY A 49 -1.75 2.04 -8.53
CA GLY A 49 -2.11 3.11 -9.47
C GLY A 49 -1.13 4.29 -9.58
N ARG A 50 0.05 4.23 -8.95
CA ARG A 50 1.13 5.22 -9.16
C ARG A 50 2.21 4.63 -10.04
N ASP A 51 2.20 5.01 -11.31
CA ASP A 51 3.39 4.88 -12.15
C ASP A 51 4.53 5.74 -11.55
N PRO A 52 5.65 5.13 -11.10
CA PRO A 52 6.78 5.89 -10.56
C PRO A 52 7.40 6.86 -11.57
N ASP A 53 7.22 6.62 -12.88
CA ASP A 53 7.67 7.47 -13.98
C ASP A 53 6.66 8.58 -14.34
N ALA A 54 5.44 8.52 -13.77
CA ALA A 54 4.46 9.60 -13.89
C ALA A 54 4.73 10.79 -12.95
N ARG A 55 5.82 10.77 -12.16
CA ARG A 55 6.20 11.90 -11.30
C ARG A 55 6.59 13.13 -12.15
N LYS A 56 5.84 14.22 -11.99
CA LYS A 56 5.99 15.47 -12.76
C LYS A 56 6.53 16.61 -11.92
N CYS A 57 7.27 17.51 -12.56
CA CYS A 57 7.77 18.73 -11.93
C CYS A 57 6.61 19.61 -11.47
N ARG A 58 6.67 20.14 -10.24
CA ARG A 58 5.65 21.06 -9.70
C ARG A 58 5.48 22.33 -10.55
N VAL A 59 6.55 22.76 -11.23
CA VAL A 59 6.58 24.02 -11.99
C VAL A 59 6.22 23.84 -13.46
N CYS A 60 6.97 23.00 -14.19
CA CYS A 60 6.78 22.85 -15.64
C CYS A 60 5.92 21.65 -16.03
N ARG A 61 5.51 20.80 -15.08
CA ARG A 61 4.80 19.53 -15.29
C ARG A 61 5.51 18.52 -16.21
N GLY A 62 6.74 18.80 -16.62
CA GLY A 62 7.59 17.91 -17.41
C GLY A 62 8.17 16.76 -16.59
N LYS A 63 8.68 15.75 -17.30
CA LYS A 63 9.49 14.66 -16.74
C LYS A 63 10.88 15.19 -16.38
N GLY A 64 11.51 14.61 -15.35
CA GLY A 64 12.90 14.92 -15.03
C GLY A 64 13.85 14.25 -16.03
N LYS A 65 14.85 14.98 -16.54
CA LYS A 65 15.95 14.42 -17.34
C LYS A 65 17.23 14.50 -16.49
N PRO A 66 17.84 13.42 -15.97
CA PRO A 66 17.48 12.00 -16.08
C PRO A 66 16.48 11.50 -15.02
N ARG A 67 16.23 12.26 -13.95
CA ARG A 67 15.27 11.92 -12.89
C ARG A 67 14.69 13.18 -12.26
N ILE A 68 13.47 13.09 -11.72
CA ILE A 68 12.90 14.16 -10.91
C ILE A 68 13.51 14.11 -9.49
N LYS A 69 13.76 15.27 -8.88
CA LYS A 69 14.33 15.36 -7.53
C LYS A 69 13.29 15.87 -6.55
N GLU A 70 13.28 15.31 -5.35
CA GLU A 70 12.47 15.81 -4.24
C GLU A 70 13.16 16.99 -3.57
N CYS A 71 12.37 17.89 -2.97
CA CYS A 71 12.92 18.94 -2.14
C CYS A 71 13.69 18.32 -0.95
N ALA A 72 14.96 18.67 -0.80
CA ALA A 72 15.81 18.12 0.25
C ALA A 72 15.31 18.43 1.69
N GLY A 73 14.54 19.51 1.87
CA GLY A 73 14.05 19.92 3.20
C GLY A 73 12.76 19.22 3.64
N CYS A 74 11.82 18.97 2.73
CA CYS A 74 10.48 18.47 3.08
C CYS A 74 10.09 17.17 2.37
N GLN A 75 10.80 16.79 1.31
CA GLN A 75 10.52 15.62 0.45
C GLN A 75 9.10 15.55 -0.16
N LYS A 76 8.24 16.55 0.07
CA LYS A 76 6.83 16.59 -0.34
C LYS A 76 6.59 17.11 -1.76
N VAL A 77 7.52 17.89 -2.30
CA VAL A 77 7.42 18.48 -3.65
C VAL A 77 8.61 18.06 -4.51
N ARG A 78 8.38 18.01 -5.82
CA ARG A 78 9.35 17.48 -6.80
C ARG A 78 9.64 18.47 -7.92
N TYR A 79 10.88 18.53 -8.35
CA TYR A 79 11.36 19.41 -9.41
C TYR A 79 12.19 18.63 -10.43
N CYS A 80 12.05 18.96 -11.71
CA CYS A 80 12.91 18.39 -12.75
C CYS A 80 14.34 18.96 -12.70
N SER A 81 14.53 20.14 -12.10
CA SER A 81 15.81 20.83 -12.06
C SER A 81 15.89 21.89 -10.94
N PRO A 82 17.09 22.33 -10.53
CA PRO A 82 17.29 23.40 -9.55
C PRO A 82 16.65 24.73 -9.96
N GLU A 83 16.55 25.01 -11.26
CA GLU A 83 15.93 26.24 -11.79
C GLU A 83 14.43 26.25 -11.49
N CYS A 84 13.76 25.11 -11.68
CA CYS A 84 12.35 24.96 -11.30
C CYS A 84 12.17 25.10 -9.78
N GLN A 85 13.08 24.55 -8.97
CA GLN A 85 13.03 24.73 -7.52
C GLN A 85 13.16 26.20 -7.12
N LYS A 86 14.13 26.93 -7.69
CA LYS A 86 14.33 28.36 -7.42
C LYS A 86 13.11 29.19 -7.84
N LYS A 87 12.49 28.86 -8.98
CA LYS A 87 11.28 29.54 -9.46
C LYS A 87 10.09 29.38 -8.50
N ASP A 88 9.92 28.20 -7.92
CA ASP A 88 8.86 27.93 -6.94
C ASP A 88 9.22 28.38 -5.51
N TRP A 89 10.50 28.69 -5.24
CA TRP A 89 11.00 28.87 -3.87
C TRP A 89 10.25 29.93 -3.07
N LYS A 90 9.91 31.07 -3.69
CA LYS A 90 9.15 32.14 -3.02
C LYS A 90 7.80 31.64 -2.46
N ALA A 91 7.11 30.77 -3.20
CA ALA A 91 5.83 30.20 -2.79
C ALA A 91 5.99 28.94 -1.94
N HIS A 92 7.04 28.15 -2.17
CA HIS A 92 7.30 26.90 -1.46
C HIS A 92 7.91 27.10 -0.07
N LYS A 93 8.87 28.03 0.08
CA LYS A 93 9.61 28.29 1.32
C LYS A 93 8.73 28.38 2.58
N PRO A 94 7.63 29.16 2.62
CA PRO A 94 6.79 29.24 3.82
C PRO A 94 6.09 27.92 4.19
N LYS A 95 5.94 26.99 3.23
CA LYS A 95 5.29 25.69 3.42
C LYS A 95 6.29 24.53 3.54
N CYS A 96 7.60 24.81 3.39
CA CYS A 96 8.64 23.80 3.43
C CYS A 96 8.92 23.40 4.88
N LYS A 97 8.35 22.27 5.32
CA LYS A 97 8.57 21.66 6.63
C LYS A 97 8.99 20.20 6.45
N PRO A 98 9.95 19.68 7.24
CA PRO A 98 10.27 18.25 7.29
C PRO A 98 9.00 17.39 7.28
#